data_AF-A8WPR1-F1
#
_entry.id   AF-A8WPR1-F1
#
_cell.length_a   1.000
_cell.length_b   1.000
_cell.length_c   1.000
_cell.angle_alpha   90.00
_cell.angle_beta   90.00
_cell.angle_gamma   90.00
#
_symmetry.space_group_name_H-M   'P 1'
#
loop_
_entity.id
_entity.type
_entity.pdbx_description
1 polymer ?
#
loop_
_entity_poly.entity_id
_entity_poly.type
_entity_poly.pdbx_seq_one_letter_code
_entity_poly.pdbx_strand_id
1 'polypeptide(L)'
;MNDSYFSTPEFISISLHIISILALPLQIFGAYCIVWRSPSTMKSVKWSMLNLHFWSVMLDWSITILIVPVVLFPAAAGFGLGLLDKLGISLQYQCTLFTAIIWSVLVATVTVFESRYNLMYGRETLWAKFRYPLLAANWISAFFYPLPAFLAFPEQAEALKVVMEVSLETKTHK
;
A
#
# COMPACT_ATOMS: atom_id res chain seq x y z
N MET A 1 4.97 20.70 26.39
CA MET A 1 4.98 19.29 26.81
C MET A 1 6.37 18.78 26.50
N ASN A 2 7.00 17.97 27.37
CA ASN A 2 8.15 17.18 26.95
C ASN A 2 7.59 16.16 25.98
N ASP A 3 7.49 16.54 24.71
CA ASP A 3 7.09 15.62 23.66
C ASP A 3 8.16 14.53 23.66
N SER A 4 7.74 13.33 24.03
CA SER A 4 8.60 12.16 24.07
C SER A 4 9.21 12.01 22.69
N TYR A 5 10.53 11.85 22.59
CA TYR A 5 11.25 11.68 21.31
C TYR A 5 10.62 10.59 20.41
N PHE A 6 9.94 9.61 21.03
CA PHE A 6 9.19 8.56 20.35
C PHE A 6 7.98 9.04 19.53
N SER A 7 7.44 10.23 19.81
CA SER A 7 6.29 10.83 19.10
C SER A 7 6.72 11.81 18.00
N THR A 8 8.03 12.01 17.85
CA THR A 8 8.62 12.95 16.91
C THR A 8 8.59 12.35 15.49
N PRO A 9 8.17 13.09 14.45
CA PRO A 9 8.08 12.58 13.08
C PRO A 9 9.39 12.00 12.54
N GLU A 10 10.52 12.53 13.00
CA GLU A 10 11.88 12.07 12.70
C GLU A 10 12.12 10.65 13.23
N PHE A 11 11.65 10.35 14.45
CA PHE A 11 11.77 9.01 15.03
C PHE A 11 10.92 7.99 14.25
N ILE A 12 9.71 8.37 13.85
CA ILE A 12 8.82 7.54 13.04
C ILE A 12 9.48 7.23 11.69
N SER A 13 10.00 8.25 11.01
CA SER A 13 10.68 8.09 9.73
C SER A 13 11.90 7.18 9.86
N ILE A 14 12.80 7.44 10.82
CA ILE A 14 13.99 6.60 11.03
C ILE A 14 13.61 5.15 11.33
N SER A 15 12.61 4.93 12.19
CA SER A 15 12.13 3.59 12.53
C SER A 15 11.62 2.83 11.30
N LEU A 16 10.81 3.49 10.46
CA LEU A 16 10.30 2.89 9.22
C LEU A 16 11.42 2.54 8.23
N HIS A 17 12.44 3.40 8.10
CA HIS A 17 13.60 3.10 7.25
C HIS A 17 14.40 1.90 7.77
N ILE A 18 14.63 1.81 9.09
CA ILE A 18 15.32 0.68 9.72
C ILE A 18 14.54 -0.62 9.48
N ILE A 19 13.23 -0.61 9.70
CA ILE A 19 12.35 -1.76 9.44
C ILE A 19 12.48 -2.17 7.97
N SER A 20 12.48 -1.21 7.05
CA SER A 20 12.65 -1.50 5.62
C SER A 20 13.97 -2.19 5.32
N ILE A 21 15.10 -1.70 5.89
CA ILE A 21 16.43 -2.29 5.68
C ILE A 21 16.45 -3.75 6.17
N LEU A 22 15.81 -4.05 7.29
CA LEU A 22 15.68 -5.41 7.82
C LEU A 22 14.71 -6.29 7.02
N ALA A 23 13.66 -5.70 6.44
CA ALA A 23 12.68 -6.40 5.63
C ALA A 23 13.20 -6.74 4.22
N LEU A 24 14.06 -5.91 3.63
CA LEU A 24 14.66 -6.11 2.30
C LEU A 24 15.25 -7.52 2.09
N PRO A 25 16.15 -8.05 2.94
CA PRO A 25 16.69 -9.40 2.75
C PRO A 25 15.61 -10.48 2.80
N LEU A 26 14.58 -10.31 3.63
CA LEU A 26 13.45 -11.24 3.72
C LEU A 26 12.59 -11.20 2.45
N GLN A 27 12.33 -10.02 1.90
CA GLN A 27 11.58 -9.85 0.66
C GLN A 27 12.33 -10.44 -0.55
N ILE A 28 13.66 -10.24 -0.61
CA ILE A 28 14.53 -10.84 -1.64
C ILE A 28 14.52 -12.37 -1.50
N PHE A 29 14.66 -12.89 -0.27
CA PHE A 29 14.59 -14.32 -0.01
C PHE A 29 13.23 -14.91 -0.39
N GLY A 30 12.12 -14.22 -0.10
CA GLY A 30 10.78 -14.60 -0.52
C GLY A 30 10.64 -14.71 -2.03
N ALA A 31 11.13 -13.72 -2.77
CA ALA A 31 11.15 -13.75 -4.24
C ALA A 31 12.00 -14.93 -4.76
N TYR A 32 13.17 -15.17 -4.15
CA TYR A 32 14.01 -16.31 -4.48
C TYR A 32 13.30 -17.66 -4.25
N CYS A 33 12.62 -17.82 -3.12
CA CYS A 33 11.85 -19.03 -2.81
C CYS A 33 10.73 -19.25 -3.84
N ILE A 34 10.00 -18.20 -4.23
CA ILE A 34 8.93 -18.29 -5.24
C ILE A 34 9.51 -18.69 -6.60
N VAL A 35 10.64 -18.12 -7.01
CA VAL A 35 11.20 -18.39 -8.34
C VAL A 35 11.90 -19.75 -8.41
N TRP A 36 12.74 -20.11 -7.44
CA TRP A 36 13.60 -21.30 -7.53
C TRP A 36 13.10 -22.49 -6.71
N ARG A 37 12.29 -22.29 -5.67
CA ARG A 37 11.84 -23.37 -4.78
C ARG A 37 10.39 -23.81 -4.98
N SER A 38 9.65 -23.15 -5.87
CA SER A 38 8.25 -23.52 -6.17
C SER A 38 8.13 -24.96 -6.72
N PRO A 39 7.28 -25.81 -6.12
CA PRO A 39 7.09 -27.20 -6.54
C PRO A 39 6.46 -27.32 -7.93
N SER A 40 6.74 -28.43 -8.63
CA SER A 40 6.31 -28.68 -10.02
C SER A 40 4.80 -28.65 -10.22
N THR A 41 4.03 -29.04 -9.20
CA THR A 41 2.56 -29.02 -9.19
C THR A 41 1.97 -27.61 -9.16
N MET A 42 2.74 -26.60 -8.78
CA MET A 42 2.30 -25.20 -8.67
C MET A 42 2.89 -24.28 -9.74
N LYS A 43 3.54 -24.82 -10.78
CA LYS A 43 4.14 -24.02 -11.85
C LYS A 43 3.17 -23.07 -12.54
N SER A 44 1.89 -23.46 -12.68
CA SER A 44 0.85 -22.61 -13.26
C SER A 44 0.48 -21.41 -12.38
N VAL A 45 0.61 -21.53 -11.05
CA VAL A 45 0.22 -20.50 -10.06
C VAL A 45 1.42 -19.66 -9.65
N LYS A 46 2.65 -20.14 -9.91
CA LYS A 46 3.92 -19.47 -9.61
C LYS A 46 3.94 -18.01 -10.07
N TRP A 47 3.48 -17.74 -11.30
CA TRP A 47 3.46 -16.37 -11.84
C TRP A 47 2.47 -15.47 -11.10
N SER A 48 1.30 -15.99 -10.73
CA SER A 48 0.33 -15.25 -9.92
C SER A 48 0.87 -14.95 -8.52
N MET A 49 1.61 -15.90 -7.91
CA MET A 49 2.27 -15.69 -6.62
C MET A 49 3.39 -14.66 -6.70
N LEU A 50 4.19 -14.70 -7.77
CA LEU A 50 5.24 -13.71 -7.98
C LEU A 50 4.65 -12.31 -8.18
N ASN A 51 3.54 -12.20 -8.92
CA ASN A 51 2.82 -10.94 -9.07
C ASN A 51 2.31 -10.41 -7.73
N LEU A 52 1.68 -11.25 -6.90
CA LEU A 52 1.27 -10.86 -5.56
C LEU A 52 2.46 -10.39 -4.71
N HIS A 53 3.56 -11.15 -4.70
CA HIS A 53 4.78 -10.80 -3.97
C HIS A 53 5.33 -9.44 -4.41
N PHE A 54 5.37 -9.18 -5.72
CA PHE A 54 5.79 -7.90 -6.27
C PHE A 54 4.95 -6.73 -5.75
N TRP A 55 3.62 -6.84 -5.83
CA TRP A 55 2.72 -5.77 -5.34
C TRP A 55 2.79 -5.59 -3.82
N SER A 56 2.97 -6.66 -3.06
CA SER A 56 3.16 -6.58 -1.60
C SER A 56 4.47 -5.89 -1.23
N VAL A 57 5.57 -6.20 -1.92
CA VAL A 57 6.86 -5.52 -1.73
C VAL A 57 6.76 -4.03 -2.09
N MET A 58 6.08 -3.72 -3.20
CA MET A 58 5.81 -2.33 -3.58
C MET A 58 4.97 -1.59 -2.53
N LEU A 59 3.98 -2.24 -1.92
CA LEU A 59 3.19 -1.67 -0.83
C LEU A 59 4.06 -1.35 0.39
N ASP A 60 4.91 -2.30 0.80
CA ASP A 60 5.82 -2.10 1.93
C ASP A 60 6.73 -0.88 1.69
N TRP A 61 7.39 -0.81 0.54
CA TRP A 61 8.28 0.30 0.19
C TRP A 61 7.54 1.63 0.04
N SER A 62 6.28 1.59 -0.37
CA SER A 62 5.44 2.78 -0.46
C SER A 62 5.28 3.45 0.90
N ILE A 63 5.06 2.65 1.95
CA ILE A 63 4.87 3.15 3.31
C ILE A 63 6.20 3.53 3.95
N THR A 64 7.25 2.71 3.77
CA THR A 64 8.49 2.85 4.55
C THR A 64 9.51 3.82 3.94
N ILE A 65 9.50 4.02 2.63
CA ILE A 65 10.52 4.81 1.92
C ILE A 65 9.88 5.96 1.13
N LEU A 66 8.85 5.68 0.33
CA LEU A 66 8.33 6.65 -0.64
C LEU A 66 7.46 7.73 0.00
N ILE A 67 6.50 7.35 0.84
CA ILE A 67 5.50 8.25 1.40
C ILE A 67 5.83 8.58 2.85
N VAL A 68 6.15 7.57 3.68
CA VAL A 68 6.35 7.72 5.13
C VAL A 68 5.23 8.57 5.75
N PRO A 69 4.00 8.01 5.83
CA PRO A 69 2.83 8.78 6.24
C PRO A 69 2.88 9.10 7.74
N VAL A 70 2.81 10.39 8.08
CA VAL A 70 2.63 10.85 9.45
C VAL A 70 1.20 11.36 9.60
N VAL A 71 0.40 10.68 10.41
CA VAL A 71 -1.00 11.03 10.68
C VAL A 71 -1.08 11.88 11.94
N LEU A 72 -1.78 13.01 11.86
CA LEU A 72 -1.97 13.98 12.93
C LEU A 72 -3.36 13.81 13.56
N PHE A 73 -3.47 12.95 14.57
CA PHE A 73 -4.71 12.82 15.35
C PHE A 73 -5.02 14.13 16.11
N PRO A 74 -6.31 14.53 16.26
CA PRO A 74 -7.54 13.79 15.92
C PRO A 74 -8.10 14.05 14.51
N ALA A 75 -7.53 14.98 13.76
CA ALA A 75 -7.98 15.23 12.39
C ALA A 75 -7.47 14.14 11.44
N ALA A 76 -8.19 13.85 10.35
CA ALA A 76 -7.66 13.01 9.26
C ALA A 76 -6.66 13.80 8.40
N ALA A 77 -5.76 14.55 9.05
CA ALA A 77 -4.68 15.30 8.43
C ALA A 77 -3.39 14.51 8.57
N GLY A 78 -2.52 14.57 7.56
CA GLY A 78 -1.22 13.93 7.64
C GLY A 78 -0.34 14.34 6.48
N PHE A 79 0.97 14.31 6.68
CA PHE A 79 1.93 14.65 5.63
C PHE A 79 2.87 13.46 5.41
N GLY A 80 3.37 13.35 4.18
CA GLY A 80 4.40 12.37 3.84
C GLY A 80 5.78 12.96 4.11
N LEU A 81 6.65 12.23 4.81
CA LEU A 81 8.06 12.61 4.99
C LEU A 81 9.02 11.80 4.10
N GLY A 82 8.47 11.03 3.17
CA GLY A 82 9.22 10.11 2.33
C GLY A 82 9.92 10.79 1.14
N LEU A 83 10.47 9.95 0.28
CA LEU A 83 11.19 10.40 -0.91
C LEU A 83 10.32 11.22 -1.88
N LEU A 84 9.02 10.91 -2.00
CA LEU A 84 8.11 11.62 -2.91
C LEU A 84 7.90 13.07 -2.50
N ASP A 85 7.89 13.35 -1.19
CA ASP A 85 7.80 14.71 -0.66
C ASP A 85 9.07 15.51 -0.95
N LYS A 86 10.24 14.87 -0.77
CA LYS A 86 11.55 15.47 -1.13
C LYS A 86 11.68 15.80 -2.63
N LEU A 87 10.92 15.09 -3.48
CA LEU A 87 10.85 15.34 -4.92
C LEU A 87 9.80 16.40 -5.30
N GLY A 88 9.08 16.97 -4.33
CA GLY A 88 8.06 18.00 -4.56
C GLY A 88 6.74 17.47 -5.10
N ILE A 89 6.47 16.17 -4.99
CA ILE A 89 5.21 15.58 -5.44
C ILE A 89 4.12 15.88 -4.41
N SER A 90 3.01 16.49 -4.83
CA SER A 90 1.92 16.84 -3.91
C SER A 90 1.31 15.60 -3.23
N LEU A 91 0.85 15.74 -2.00
CA LEU A 91 0.27 14.65 -1.21
C LEU A 91 -0.89 13.93 -1.91
N GLN A 92 -1.71 14.66 -2.67
CA GLN A 92 -2.83 14.10 -3.44
C GLN A 92 -2.38 12.95 -4.38
N TYR A 93 -1.28 13.15 -5.11
CA TYR A 93 -0.71 12.12 -5.97
C TYR A 93 -0.09 10.96 -5.17
N GLN A 94 0.54 11.26 -4.03
CA GLN A 94 1.11 10.24 -3.14
C GLN A 94 0.03 9.31 -2.58
N CYS A 95 -1.07 9.87 -2.06
CA CYS A 95 -2.22 9.10 -1.55
C CYS A 95 -2.91 8.28 -2.64
N THR A 96 -2.99 8.82 -3.86
CA THR A 96 -3.60 8.11 -5.00
C THR A 96 -2.74 6.92 -5.43
N LEU A 97 -1.43 7.12 -5.53
CA LEU A 97 -0.47 6.04 -5.80
C LEU A 97 -0.55 4.95 -4.73
N PHE A 98 -0.57 5.34 -3.46
CA PHE A 98 -0.68 4.41 -2.34
C PHE A 98 -1.95 3.55 -2.42
N THR A 99 -3.09 4.21 -2.65
CA THR A 99 -4.39 3.55 -2.77
C THR A 99 -4.42 2.60 -3.97
N ALA A 100 -3.85 3.00 -5.12
CA ALA A 100 -3.75 2.14 -6.30
C ALA A 100 -2.92 0.86 -6.02
N ILE A 101 -1.83 0.97 -5.25
CA ILE A 101 -1.00 -0.17 -4.87
C ILE A 101 -1.77 -1.11 -3.94
N ILE A 102 -2.52 -0.60 -2.96
CA ILE A 102 -3.39 -1.42 -2.09
C ILE A 102 -4.39 -2.21 -2.93
N TRP A 103 -5.09 -1.55 -3.85
CA TRP A 103 -6.04 -2.21 -4.74
C TRP A 103 -5.36 -3.27 -5.63
N SER A 104 -4.14 -2.99 -6.10
CA SER A 104 -3.36 -3.94 -6.88
C SER A 104 -2.99 -5.19 -6.07
N VAL A 105 -2.64 -5.05 -4.78
CA VAL A 105 -2.40 -6.19 -3.87
C VAL A 105 -3.67 -7.01 -3.67
N LEU A 106 -4.82 -6.37 -3.49
CA LEU A 106 -6.11 -7.05 -3.34
C LEU A 106 -6.46 -7.86 -4.60
N VAL A 107 -6.34 -7.26 -5.79
CA VAL A 107 -6.62 -7.95 -7.05
C VAL A 107 -5.59 -9.06 -7.32
N ALA A 108 -4.31 -8.85 -7.01
CA ALA A 108 -3.30 -9.89 -7.10
C ALA A 108 -3.61 -11.08 -6.17
N THR A 109 -4.12 -10.80 -4.97
CA THR A 109 -4.56 -11.83 -4.01
C THR A 109 -5.71 -12.66 -4.56
N VAL A 110 -6.75 -12.00 -5.09
CA VAL A 110 -7.88 -12.66 -5.76
C VAL A 110 -7.39 -13.52 -6.93
N THR A 111 -6.44 -13.03 -7.72
CA THR A 111 -5.85 -13.76 -8.85
C THR A 111 -5.15 -15.05 -8.40
N VAL A 112 -4.46 -15.03 -7.25
CA VAL A 112 -3.82 -16.24 -6.68
C VAL A 112 -4.88 -17.26 -6.25
N PHE A 113 -5.92 -16.82 -5.54
CA PHE A 113 -6.99 -17.71 -5.08
C PHE A 113 -7.74 -18.33 -6.26
N GLU A 114 -8.08 -17.51 -7.25
CA GLU A 114 -8.73 -17.95 -8.48
C GLU A 114 -7.84 -18.95 -9.24
N SER A 115 -6.53 -18.69 -9.34
CA SER A 115 -5.60 -19.59 -10.01
C SER A 115 -5.48 -20.95 -9.32
N ARG A 116 -5.54 -20.98 -7.98
CA ARG A 116 -5.59 -22.23 -7.20
C ARG A 116 -6.92 -22.95 -7.36
N TYR A 117 -8.03 -22.22 -7.33
CA TYR A 117 -9.37 -22.78 -7.53
C TYR A 117 -9.49 -23.45 -8.89
N ASN A 118 -9.03 -22.79 -9.95
CA ASN A 118 -9.07 -23.34 -11.30
C ASN A 118 -8.20 -24.60 -11.46
N LEU A 119 -7.06 -24.66 -10.76
CA LEU A 119 -6.19 -25.83 -10.76
C LEU A 119 -6.85 -27.05 -10.08
N MET A 120 -7.61 -26.85 -9.00
CA MET A 120 -8.22 -27.95 -8.23
C MET A 120 -9.58 -28.39 -8.76
N TYR A 121 -10.45 -27.44 -9.15
CA TYR A 121 -11.87 -27.72 -9.43
C TYR A 121 -12.37 -27.11 -10.74
N GLY A 122 -11.74 -26.03 -11.24
CA GLY A 122 -12.30 -25.25 -12.35
C GLY A 122 -11.91 -25.72 -13.76
N ARG A 123 -10.92 -26.60 -13.91
CA ARG A 123 -10.24 -26.86 -15.19
C ARG A 123 -11.14 -27.37 -16.33
N GLU A 124 -12.19 -28.13 -16.00
CA GLU A 124 -13.13 -28.70 -16.98
C GLU A 124 -14.46 -27.93 -17.07
N THR A 125 -14.59 -26.83 -16.33
CA THR A 125 -15.83 -26.06 -16.26
C THR A 125 -15.83 -24.89 -17.25
N LEU A 126 -17.02 -24.37 -17.59
CA LEU A 126 -17.16 -23.13 -18.37
C LEU A 126 -16.50 -21.91 -17.67
N TRP A 127 -16.32 -21.98 -16.34
CA TRP A 127 -15.63 -20.97 -15.54
C TRP A 127 -14.19 -20.74 -16.03
N ALA A 128 -13.51 -21.78 -16.53
CA ALA A 128 -12.14 -21.67 -17.02
C ALA A 128 -11.97 -20.63 -18.16
N LYS A 129 -13.03 -20.36 -18.94
CA LYS A 129 -13.04 -19.34 -20.00
C LYS A 129 -13.53 -17.99 -19.49
N PHE A 130 -14.55 -17.98 -18.62
CA PHE A 130 -15.15 -16.75 -18.10
C PHE A 130 -14.27 -16.01 -17.07
N ARG A 131 -13.31 -16.70 -16.46
CA ARG A 131 -12.37 -16.11 -15.48
C ARG A 131 -11.47 -15.00 -16.06
N TYR A 132 -11.01 -15.15 -17.29
CA TYR A 132 -10.05 -14.21 -17.90
C TYR A 132 -10.61 -12.79 -18.06
N PRO A 133 -11.83 -12.60 -18.62
CA PRO A 133 -12.42 -11.27 -18.68
C PRO A 133 -12.75 -10.72 -17.29
N LEU A 134 -13.17 -11.55 -16.33
CA LEU A 134 -13.41 -11.10 -14.95
C LEU A 134 -12.14 -10.61 -14.25
N LEU A 135 -11.03 -11.36 -14.38
CA LEU A 135 -9.73 -10.94 -13.84
C LEU A 135 -9.23 -9.66 -14.52
N ALA A 136 -9.38 -9.56 -15.85
CA ALA A 136 -9.03 -8.34 -16.57
C ALA A 136 -9.86 -7.13 -16.11
N ALA A 137 -11.18 -7.30 -15.92
CA ALA A 137 -12.06 -6.26 -15.39
C ALA A 137 -11.66 -5.85 -13.97
N ASN A 138 -11.26 -6.80 -13.10
CA ASN A 138 -10.77 -6.50 -11.76
C ASN A 138 -9.49 -5.66 -11.81
N TRP A 139 -8.53 -6.03 -12.67
CA TRP A 139 -7.30 -5.25 -12.86
C TRP A 139 -7.58 -3.83 -13.35
N ILE A 140 -8.48 -3.68 -14.31
CA ILE A 140 -8.92 -2.36 -14.77
C ILE A 140 -9.52 -1.59 -13.59
N SER A 141 -10.46 -2.19 -12.85
CA SER A 141 -11.14 -1.54 -11.72
C SER A 141 -10.16 -1.05 -10.65
N ALA A 142 -9.08 -1.79 -10.37
CA ALA A 142 -8.08 -1.40 -9.36
C ALA A 142 -7.46 -0.01 -9.62
N PHE A 143 -7.30 0.38 -10.89
CA PHE A 143 -6.77 1.69 -11.25
C PHE A 143 -7.85 2.79 -11.33
N PHE A 144 -9.12 2.42 -11.52
CA PHE A 144 -10.23 3.37 -11.54
C PHE A 144 -10.78 3.68 -10.14
N TYR A 145 -10.71 2.73 -9.19
CA TYR A 145 -11.20 2.92 -7.82
C TYR A 145 -10.60 4.13 -7.07
N PRO A 146 -9.30 4.46 -7.21
CA PRO A 146 -8.71 5.64 -6.59
C PRO A 146 -9.17 6.98 -7.20
N LEU A 147 -9.75 6.98 -8.40
CA LEU A 147 -10.06 8.20 -9.16
C LEU A 147 -11.07 9.12 -8.45
N PRO A 148 -12.20 8.63 -7.90
CA PRO A 148 -13.13 9.51 -7.18
C PRO A 148 -12.48 10.15 -5.94
N ALA A 149 -11.63 9.40 -5.22
CA ALA A 149 -10.90 9.92 -4.07
C ALA A 149 -9.85 10.98 -4.47
N PHE A 150 -9.25 10.84 -5.64
CA PHE A 150 -8.38 11.87 -6.21
C PHE A 150 -9.16 13.15 -6.53
N LEU A 151 -10.33 13.03 -7.17
CA LEU A 151 -11.16 14.19 -7.55
C LEU A 151 -11.79 14.90 -6.34
N ALA A 152 -12.13 14.15 -5.29
CA ALA A 152 -12.73 14.66 -4.07
C ALA A 152 -11.70 14.88 -2.95
N PHE A 153 -10.41 15.00 -3.29
CA PHE A 153 -9.35 15.12 -2.29
C PHE A 153 -9.55 16.40 -1.46
N PRO A 154 -9.72 16.30 -0.12
CA PRO A 154 -10.03 17.45 0.72
C PRO A 154 -8.84 18.42 0.77
N GLU A 155 -9.13 19.73 0.78
CA GLU A 155 -8.09 20.72 1.01
C GLU A 155 -7.51 20.56 2.42
N GLN A 156 -6.22 20.21 2.45
CA GLN A 156 -5.51 19.94 3.69
C GLN A 156 -5.29 21.18 4.56
N ALA A 157 -5.39 22.37 3.96
CA ALA A 157 -5.28 23.65 4.66
C ALA A 157 -6.39 23.82 5.72
N GLU A 158 -7.59 23.31 5.46
CA GLU A 158 -8.71 23.38 6.41
C GLU A 158 -8.52 22.40 7.56
N ALA A 159 -8.08 21.17 7.26
CA ALA A 159 -7.79 20.16 8.29
C ALA A 159 -6.62 20.56 9.20
N LEU A 160 -5.62 21.27 8.68
CA LEU A 160 -4.50 21.80 9.48
C LEU A 160 -4.97 22.88 10.47
N LYS A 161 -5.91 23.75 10.08
CA LYS A 161 -6.48 24.78 10.96
C LYS A 161 -7.16 24.14 12.17
N VAL A 162 -7.94 23.08 11.97
CA VAL A 162 -8.59 22.33 13.07
C VAL A 162 -7.57 21.75 14.04
N VAL A 163 -6.46 21.18 13.54
CA VAL A 163 -5.38 20.67 14.42
C VAL A 163 -4.73 21.79 15.21
N MET A 164 -4.49 22.94 14.57
CA MET A 164 -3.92 24.12 15.25
C MET A 164 -4.86 24.68 16.32
N GLU A 165 -6.15 24.79 16.03
CA GLU A 165 -7.18 25.24 17.00
C GLU A 165 -7.26 24.32 18.20
N VAL A 166 -7.37 23.00 18.00
CA VAL A 166 -7.38 22.01 19.10
C VAL A 166 -6.08 22.06 19.91
N SER A 167 -4.93 22.23 19.25
CA SER A 167 -3.63 22.37 19.93
C SER A 167 -3.56 23.63 20.79
N LEU A 168 -4.17 24.73 20.35
CA LEU A 168 -4.25 25.99 21.08
C LEU A 168 -5.22 25.90 22.27
N GLU A 169 -6.40 25.29 22.10
CA GLU A 169 -7.35 25.06 23.19
C GLU A 169 -6.76 24.18 24.31
N THR A 170 -6.00 23.16 23.93
CA THR A 170 -5.29 22.27 24.87
C THR A 170 -4.20 23.02 25.64
N LYS A 171 -3.63 24.09 25.06
CA LYS A 171 -2.66 24.96 25.73
C LYS A 171 -3.31 26.01 26.63
N THR A 172 -4.52 26.48 26.33
CA THR A 172 -5.24 27.48 27.16
C THR A 172 -5.96 26.89 28.36
N HIS A 173 -6.26 25.59 28.36
CA HIS A 173 -6.87 24.87 29.49
C HIS A 173 -5.88 24.18 30.44
N LYS A 174 -4.58 24.48 30.31
CA LYS A 174 -3.51 24.11 31.26
C LYS A 174 -2.91 25.36 31.89
#